data_AF-A0A7V8ZUY9-F1
#
_entry.id   AF-A0A7V8ZUY9-F1
#
_cell.length_a   1.000
_cell.length_b   1.000
_cell.length_c   1.000
_cell.angle_alpha   90.00
_cell.angle_beta   90.00
_cell.angle_gamma   90.00
#
_symmetry.space_group_name_H-M   'P 1'
#
loop_
_entity.id
_entity.type
_entity.pdbx_description
1 polymer ?
#
loop_
_entity_poly.entity_id
_entity_poly.type
_entity_poly.pdbx_seq_one_letter_code
_entity_poly.pdbx_strand_id
1 'polypeptide(L)'
;MRRILLLSCLLLAACGNSGAFNFPEKDPSVKPLTEIEAKLAFTCQHETIPAPSAESDVLFQYARWLQKSNQLKQDKTVDTEIERLYRIAAEHGHYKANINLQNGAMRGRFELNGAQHLRMSQILIDAGVATGYYFVGIFLQQGSAGLHEDTDMSLRYFRKAADEGNAQAQYFVGEKLEAIDVVPEIAIQMYRCAAEQGHGRAAVTLGIYLKHKGLHQQAIEAFQLGVVAGDEASSGWLEEAFRAHPITDKLYYLGQQEDLERAERYETIWRILANYSYANPTVTEINEILPLPPAKLPEWDGKLQWLEARLANVPPQKPSEALIRELAEAKGLEPATGKPTPSSPAYIRAAAPSLSCQSGQACPRTGYWIAAGYTVVRRFEKGEILPTLNVRNRQSRFLFPDRITVETEKVDWILHG
;
A
#
# COMPACT_ATOMS: atom_id res chain seq x y z
N MET A 1 -11.80 54.35 70.52
CA MET A 1 -12.75 54.34 69.39
C MET A 1 -12.08 53.64 68.22
N ARG A 2 -12.70 52.56 67.69
CA ARG A 2 -12.52 51.89 66.36
C ARG A 2 -11.07 51.66 65.85
N ARG A 3 -10.62 50.52 65.35
CA ARG A 3 -11.20 49.21 64.97
C ARG A 3 -9.99 48.37 64.47
N ILE A 4 -9.99 47.07 64.77
CA ILE A 4 -9.70 45.95 63.85
C ILE A 4 -8.23 45.54 63.59
N LEU A 5 -7.91 44.34 64.14
CA LEU A 5 -7.24 43.15 63.57
C LEU A 5 -5.98 43.33 62.70
N LEU A 6 -4.80 42.81 63.08
CA LEU A 6 -4.29 41.42 63.21
C LEU A 6 -3.26 41.14 62.10
N LEU A 7 -2.02 40.85 62.54
CA LEU A 7 -1.03 39.85 62.07
C LEU A 7 -0.78 39.67 60.56
N SER A 8 0.43 39.44 60.04
CA SER A 8 1.79 39.28 60.54
C SER A 8 2.65 38.79 59.35
N CYS A 9 3.87 39.29 59.16
CA CYS A 9 4.89 38.64 58.32
C CYS A 9 6.19 38.59 59.14
N LEU A 10 6.58 37.44 59.68
CA LEU A 10 7.35 36.34 59.05
C LEU A 10 8.85 36.66 58.89
N LEU A 11 9.61 36.21 59.87
CA LEU A 11 11.01 35.77 59.74
C LEU A 11 11.01 34.24 59.77
N LEU A 12 11.61 33.60 58.76
CA LEU A 12 12.61 32.52 58.88
C LEU A 12 12.73 31.77 57.54
N ALA A 13 13.96 31.71 57.05
CA ALA A 13 14.38 30.84 55.97
C ALA A 13 14.57 29.41 56.50
N ALA A 14 14.11 28.41 55.75
CA ALA A 14 14.87 27.20 55.38
C ALA A 14 14.02 26.18 54.59
N CYS A 15 14.62 25.72 53.49
CA CYS A 15 14.43 24.43 52.81
C CYS A 15 13.07 24.09 52.18
N GLY A 16 12.97 24.35 50.87
CA GLY A 16 12.05 23.65 49.97
C GLY A 16 12.84 22.98 48.84
N ASN A 17 13.02 21.65 48.93
CA ASN A 17 13.36 20.82 47.78
C ASN A 17 12.03 20.23 47.27
N SER A 18 11.52 20.75 46.16
CA SER A 18 10.42 20.17 45.40
C SER A 18 10.59 20.53 43.94
N GLY A 19 10.75 19.50 43.12
CA GLY A 19 11.19 19.57 41.73
C GLY A 19 10.40 20.53 40.86
N ALA A 20 11.13 21.41 40.18
CA ALA A 20 10.62 22.14 39.03
C ALA A 20 10.53 21.18 37.84
N PHE A 21 9.33 21.07 37.29
CA PHE A 21 9.09 20.46 35.99
C PHE A 21 9.94 21.21 34.94
N ASN A 22 10.90 20.51 34.32
CA ASN A 22 11.55 20.99 33.10
C ASN A 22 10.52 20.89 31.97
N PHE A 23 9.85 22.00 31.67
CA PHE A 23 9.25 22.17 30.35
C PHE A 23 10.39 22.35 29.35
N PRO A 24 10.40 21.61 28.22
CA PRO A 24 11.35 21.90 27.17
C PRO A 24 11.06 23.32 26.67
N GLU A 25 12.02 24.23 26.85
CA GLU A 25 12.00 25.54 26.21
C GLU A 25 11.88 25.32 24.71
N LYS A 26 10.67 25.55 24.16
CA LYS A 26 10.51 25.72 22.73
C LYS A 26 11.31 26.97 22.35
N ASP A 27 12.38 26.74 21.60
CA ASP A 27 13.13 27.80 20.93
C ASP A 27 12.14 28.77 20.24
N PRO A 28 12.08 30.05 20.64
CA PRO A 28 11.20 31.04 20.04
C PRO A 28 11.76 31.58 18.71
N SER A 29 12.87 31.04 18.17
CA SER A 29 13.36 31.42 16.86
C SER A 29 12.42 30.90 15.76
N VAL A 30 11.62 31.81 15.21
CA VAL A 30 10.87 31.57 13.98
C VAL A 30 11.91 31.37 12.88
N LYS A 31 11.99 30.14 12.34
CA LYS A 31 12.92 29.83 11.25
C LYS A 31 12.66 30.79 10.08
N PRO A 32 13.70 31.30 9.41
CA PRO A 32 13.53 32.16 8.24
C PRO A 32 12.64 31.49 7.20
N LEU A 33 11.74 32.25 6.56
CA LEU A 33 10.83 31.76 5.52
C LEU A 33 11.58 31.01 4.41
N THR A 34 12.76 31.48 4.04
CA THR A 34 13.64 30.84 3.05
C THR A 34 14.10 29.44 3.45
N GLU A 35 14.33 29.19 4.75
CA GLU A 35 14.71 27.87 5.26
C GLU A 35 13.51 26.92 5.29
N ILE A 36 12.30 27.46 5.49
CA ILE A 36 11.04 26.71 5.44
C ILE A 36 10.72 26.33 3.99
N GLU A 37 10.81 27.29 3.06
CA GLU A 37 10.60 27.07 1.62
C GLU A 37 11.60 26.05 1.04
N ALA A 38 12.89 26.14 1.42
CA ALA A 38 13.90 25.18 1.00
C ALA A 38 13.60 23.76 1.51
N LYS A 39 13.00 23.61 2.69
CA LYS A 39 12.58 22.31 3.24
C LYS A 39 11.30 21.75 2.61
N LEU A 40 10.48 22.62 2.02
CA LEU A 40 9.25 22.22 1.35
C LEU A 40 9.46 21.92 -0.14
N ALA A 41 10.55 22.42 -0.72
CA ALA A 41 10.93 22.24 -2.12
C ALA A 41 10.69 20.79 -2.59
N PHE A 42 10.04 20.65 -3.73
CA PHE A 42 9.66 19.36 -4.31
C PHE A 42 10.23 19.29 -5.73
N THR A 43 10.75 18.13 -6.10
CA THR A 43 11.16 17.84 -7.48
C THR A 43 10.31 16.67 -7.93
N CYS A 44 9.64 16.81 -9.09
CA CYS A 44 8.84 15.72 -9.62
C CYS A 44 9.73 14.52 -9.94
N GLN A 45 9.39 13.38 -9.33
CA GLN A 45 9.99 12.09 -9.58
C GLN A 45 8.86 11.11 -9.93
N HIS A 46 9.08 10.24 -10.91
CA HIS A 46 8.15 9.18 -11.25
C HIS A 46 8.63 7.87 -10.63
N GLU A 47 7.72 7.13 -9.99
CA GLU A 47 8.06 5.86 -9.36
C GLU A 47 8.51 4.84 -10.42
N THR A 48 9.69 4.26 -10.21
CA THR A 48 10.22 3.20 -11.07
C THR A 48 10.14 1.87 -10.33
N ILE A 49 9.50 0.89 -10.93
CA ILE A 49 9.41 -0.47 -10.39
C ILE A 49 10.35 -1.38 -11.20
N PRO A 50 11.37 -2.01 -10.58
CA PRO A 50 12.28 -2.89 -11.31
C PRO A 50 11.53 -4.05 -12.00
N ALA A 51 12.04 -4.46 -13.17
CA ALA A 51 11.44 -5.53 -13.96
C ALA A 51 11.55 -6.89 -13.23
N PRO A 52 10.49 -7.72 -13.23
CA PRO A 52 10.52 -9.05 -12.65
C PRO A 52 11.26 -10.06 -13.54
N SER A 53 11.60 -11.23 -13.00
CA SER A 53 11.99 -12.39 -13.82
C SER A 53 10.80 -12.91 -14.63
N ALA A 54 11.08 -13.56 -15.76
CA ALA A 54 10.04 -14.13 -16.62
C ALA A 54 9.18 -15.16 -15.87
N GLU A 55 9.81 -16.00 -15.05
CA GLU A 55 9.14 -17.05 -14.27
C GLU A 55 8.17 -16.45 -13.24
N SER A 56 8.60 -15.40 -12.52
CA SER A 56 7.73 -14.74 -11.54
C SER A 56 6.62 -13.93 -12.19
N ASP A 57 6.85 -13.36 -13.38
CA ASP A 57 5.84 -12.63 -14.15
C ASP A 57 4.74 -13.57 -14.65
N VAL A 58 5.05 -14.80 -15.08
CA VAL A 58 4.01 -15.80 -15.46
C VAL A 58 3.02 -16.04 -14.31
N LEU A 59 3.52 -16.20 -13.07
CA LEU A 59 2.67 -16.35 -11.89
C LEU A 59 1.82 -15.10 -11.65
N PHE A 60 2.42 -13.91 -11.75
CA PHE A 60 1.73 -12.64 -11.54
C PHE A 60 0.64 -12.39 -12.58
N GLN A 61 0.92 -12.56 -13.88
CA GLN A 61 -0.06 -12.34 -14.96
C GLN A 61 -1.26 -13.27 -14.82
N TYR A 62 -1.02 -14.54 -14.48
CA TYR A 62 -2.12 -15.48 -14.24
C TYR A 62 -2.93 -15.10 -12.99
N ALA A 63 -2.27 -14.69 -11.90
CA ALA A 63 -2.95 -14.18 -10.70
C ALA A 63 -3.78 -12.92 -10.99
N ARG A 64 -3.29 -12.01 -11.84
CA ARG A 64 -4.04 -10.83 -12.30
C ARG A 64 -5.28 -11.21 -13.11
N TRP A 65 -5.17 -12.18 -14.00
CA TRP A 65 -6.29 -12.68 -14.78
C TRP A 65 -7.35 -13.37 -13.89
N LEU A 66 -6.93 -14.18 -12.91
CA LEU A 66 -7.82 -14.76 -11.91
C LEU A 66 -8.52 -13.66 -11.11
N GLN A 67 -7.79 -12.66 -10.63
CA GLN A 67 -8.35 -11.55 -9.85
C GLN A 67 -9.38 -10.74 -10.65
N LYS A 68 -9.10 -10.46 -11.94
CA LYS A 68 -10.06 -9.83 -12.85
C LYS A 68 -11.32 -10.68 -13.01
N SER A 69 -11.15 -11.98 -13.23
CA SER A 69 -12.25 -12.94 -13.41
C SER A 69 -13.07 -13.18 -12.13
N ASN A 70 -12.46 -12.96 -10.96
CA ASN A 70 -13.09 -13.10 -9.65
C ASN A 70 -13.66 -11.79 -9.08
N GLN A 71 -13.44 -10.65 -9.75
CA GLN A 71 -13.72 -9.31 -9.20
C GLN A 71 -15.16 -9.14 -8.68
N LEU A 72 -16.14 -9.65 -9.44
CA LEU A 72 -17.56 -9.61 -9.09
C LEU A 72 -18.05 -10.90 -8.40
N LYS A 73 -17.40 -12.03 -8.66
CA LYS A 73 -17.80 -13.34 -8.12
C LYS A 73 -17.43 -13.49 -6.64
N GLN A 74 -16.31 -12.90 -6.24
CA GLN A 74 -15.79 -12.93 -4.86
C GLN A 74 -15.68 -14.36 -4.31
N ASP A 75 -15.29 -15.31 -5.16
CA ASP A 75 -15.04 -16.69 -4.76
C ASP A 75 -13.75 -16.76 -3.94
N LYS A 76 -13.89 -17.10 -2.65
CA LYS A 76 -12.77 -17.20 -1.72
C LYS A 76 -11.75 -18.26 -2.14
N THR A 77 -12.17 -19.32 -2.82
CA THR A 77 -11.25 -20.36 -3.29
C THR A 77 -10.32 -19.83 -4.37
N VAL A 78 -10.81 -18.96 -5.25
CA VAL A 78 -9.99 -18.28 -6.25
C VAL A 78 -9.06 -17.27 -5.57
N ASP A 79 -9.51 -16.57 -4.53
CA ASP A 79 -8.65 -15.68 -3.75
C ASP A 79 -7.49 -16.41 -3.07
N THR A 80 -7.69 -17.65 -2.59
CA THR A 80 -6.59 -18.47 -2.04
C THR A 80 -5.53 -18.83 -3.09
N GLU A 81 -5.95 -19.06 -4.34
CA GLU A 81 -5.03 -19.32 -5.45
C GLU A 81 -4.28 -18.05 -5.87
N ILE A 82 -4.97 -16.91 -5.92
CA ILE A 82 -4.34 -15.61 -6.22
C ILE A 82 -3.30 -15.29 -5.14
N GLU A 83 -3.63 -15.48 -3.86
CA GLU A 83 -2.71 -15.27 -2.75
C GLU A 83 -1.46 -16.16 -2.87
N ARG A 84 -1.65 -17.45 -3.15
CA ARG A 84 -0.56 -18.42 -3.37
C ARG A 84 0.42 -17.93 -4.44
N LEU A 85 -0.10 -17.52 -5.60
CA LEU A 85 0.70 -17.06 -6.72
C LEU A 85 1.43 -15.75 -6.42
N TYR A 86 0.76 -14.79 -5.79
CA TYR A 86 1.39 -13.52 -5.41
C TYR A 86 2.48 -13.69 -4.36
N ARG A 87 2.30 -14.58 -3.36
CA ARG A 87 3.34 -14.89 -2.37
C ARG A 87 4.61 -15.40 -3.04
N ILE A 88 4.48 -16.39 -3.92
CA ILE A 88 5.62 -17.00 -4.59
C ILE A 88 6.29 -15.98 -5.51
N ALA A 89 5.53 -15.26 -6.33
CA ALA A 89 6.08 -14.22 -7.20
C ALA A 89 6.81 -13.11 -6.42
N ALA A 90 6.23 -12.64 -5.31
CA ALA A 90 6.82 -11.59 -4.47
C ALA A 90 8.18 -12.00 -3.87
N GLU A 91 8.32 -13.24 -3.40
CA GLU A 91 9.61 -13.75 -2.87
C GLU A 91 10.69 -13.96 -3.95
N HIS A 92 10.27 -13.96 -5.22
CA HIS A 92 11.15 -13.91 -6.40
C HIS A 92 11.34 -12.50 -6.96
N GLY A 93 11.08 -11.46 -6.17
CA GLY A 93 11.36 -10.06 -6.55
C GLY A 93 10.29 -9.43 -7.43
N HIS A 94 9.10 -10.03 -7.56
CA HIS A 94 8.01 -9.43 -8.31
C HIS A 94 7.30 -8.34 -7.48
N TYR A 95 7.81 -7.10 -7.53
CA TYR A 95 7.35 -6.01 -6.68
C TYR A 95 5.87 -5.64 -6.86
N LYS A 96 5.30 -5.74 -8.07
CA LYS A 96 3.85 -5.56 -8.28
C LYS A 96 3.02 -6.66 -7.61
N ALA A 97 3.56 -7.87 -7.46
CA ALA A 97 2.88 -8.97 -6.77
C ALA A 97 2.89 -8.71 -5.26
N ASN A 98 4.02 -8.24 -4.73
CA ASN A 98 4.13 -7.74 -3.35
C ASN A 98 3.09 -6.64 -3.08
N ILE A 99 3.05 -5.59 -3.91
CA ILE A 99 2.08 -4.49 -3.76
C ILE A 99 0.63 -4.99 -3.81
N ASN A 100 0.30 -5.89 -4.75
CA ASN A 100 -1.05 -6.43 -4.85
C ASN A 100 -1.42 -7.34 -3.68
N LEU A 101 -0.48 -8.12 -3.17
CA LEU A 101 -0.67 -8.97 -1.99
C LEU A 101 -0.95 -8.12 -0.75
N GLN A 102 -0.16 -7.07 -0.52
CA GLN A 102 -0.38 -6.15 0.60
C GLN A 102 -1.71 -5.41 0.48
N ASN A 103 -2.04 -4.85 -0.69
CA ASN A 103 -3.32 -4.18 -0.91
C ASN A 103 -4.52 -5.12 -0.74
N GLY A 104 -4.41 -6.37 -1.19
CA GLY A 104 -5.46 -7.37 -1.01
C GLY A 104 -5.63 -7.76 0.46
N ALA A 105 -4.54 -7.87 1.21
CA ALA A 105 -4.58 -8.15 2.65
C ALA A 105 -5.21 -6.99 3.44
N MET A 106 -4.86 -5.74 3.13
CA MET A 106 -5.48 -4.56 3.75
C MET A 106 -6.98 -4.45 3.47
N ARG A 107 -7.48 -5.07 2.38
CA ARG A 107 -8.90 -5.16 2.05
C ARG A 107 -9.57 -6.43 2.60
N GLY A 108 -8.86 -7.24 3.39
CA GLY A 108 -9.35 -8.49 3.97
C GLY A 108 -9.57 -9.62 2.96
N ARG A 109 -8.95 -9.56 1.77
CA ARG A 109 -9.03 -10.64 0.76
C ARG A 109 -7.92 -11.68 0.92
N PHE A 110 -6.77 -11.26 1.45
CA PHE A 110 -5.61 -12.11 1.66
C PHE A 110 -5.16 -12.04 3.12
N GLU A 111 -4.40 -13.03 3.57
CA GLU A 111 -4.03 -13.15 4.98
C GLU A 111 -2.56 -12.77 5.24
N LEU A 112 -2.27 -11.49 5.53
CA LEU A 112 -0.95 -11.07 6.02
C LEU A 112 -1.02 -10.59 7.46
N ASN A 113 -0.06 -11.03 8.28
CA ASN A 113 0.15 -10.45 9.60
C ASN A 113 0.99 -9.16 9.52
N GLY A 114 1.02 -8.39 10.61
CA GLY A 114 1.73 -7.12 10.64
C GLY A 114 3.23 -7.20 10.32
N ALA A 115 3.90 -8.22 10.85
CA ALA A 115 5.33 -8.42 10.56
C ALA A 115 5.57 -8.75 9.08
N GLN A 116 4.65 -9.48 8.42
CA GLN A 116 4.72 -9.73 6.98
C GLN A 116 4.54 -8.45 6.17
N HIS A 117 3.58 -7.59 6.55
CA HIS A 117 3.40 -6.27 5.93
C HIS A 117 4.67 -5.42 6.01
N LEU A 118 5.27 -5.31 7.20
CA LEU A 118 6.48 -4.53 7.39
C LEU A 118 7.68 -5.11 6.63
N ARG A 119 7.87 -6.44 6.66
CA ARG A 119 8.93 -7.09 5.87
C ARG A 119 8.75 -6.84 4.37
N MET A 120 7.54 -7.01 3.85
CA MET A 120 7.24 -6.81 2.44
C MET A 120 7.40 -5.35 2.02
N SER A 121 7.08 -4.41 2.90
CA SER A 121 7.34 -2.98 2.70
C SER A 121 8.84 -2.67 2.70
N GLN A 122 9.62 -3.32 3.57
CA GLN A 122 11.08 -3.18 3.56
C GLN A 122 11.70 -3.70 2.26
N ILE A 123 11.22 -4.82 1.73
CA ILE A 123 11.67 -5.34 0.42
C ILE A 123 11.44 -4.33 -0.71
N LEU A 124 10.32 -3.60 -0.68
CA LEU A 124 10.04 -2.55 -1.66
C LEU A 124 11.00 -1.36 -1.47
N ILE A 125 11.21 -0.92 -0.23
CA ILE A 125 12.13 0.18 0.11
C ILE A 125 13.57 -0.16 -0.34
N ASP A 126 14.05 -1.36 -0.04
CA ASP A 126 15.40 -1.81 -0.41
C ASP A 126 15.59 -1.88 -1.92
N ALA A 127 14.50 -2.11 -2.67
CA ALA A 127 14.47 -2.12 -4.13
C ALA A 127 14.27 -0.73 -4.75
N GLY A 128 14.18 0.33 -3.95
CA GLY A 128 13.91 1.70 -4.43
C GLY A 128 12.47 1.92 -4.88
N VAL A 129 11.54 1.04 -4.51
CA VAL A 129 10.11 1.16 -4.86
C VAL A 129 9.42 2.01 -3.79
N ALA A 130 9.09 3.26 -4.15
CA ALA A 130 8.55 4.28 -3.25
C ALA A 130 7.26 3.85 -2.51
N THR A 131 6.47 2.96 -3.12
CA THR A 131 5.26 2.36 -2.52
C THR A 131 5.54 1.68 -1.17
N GLY A 132 6.76 1.19 -0.94
CA GLY A 132 7.15 0.63 0.36
C GLY A 132 7.06 1.67 1.50
N TYR A 133 7.55 2.89 1.27
CA TYR A 133 7.40 3.99 2.22
C TYR A 133 5.93 4.38 2.40
N TYR A 134 5.15 4.39 1.31
CA TYR A 134 3.72 4.70 1.34
C TYR A 134 2.94 3.71 2.24
N PHE A 135 3.21 2.41 2.13
CA PHE A 135 2.58 1.41 3.01
C PHE A 135 2.92 1.62 4.48
N VAL A 136 4.20 1.87 4.82
CA VAL A 136 4.59 2.17 6.22
C VAL A 136 3.89 3.42 6.73
N GLY A 137 3.78 4.46 5.88
CA GLY A 137 3.00 5.66 6.20
C GLY A 137 1.54 5.35 6.54
N ILE A 138 0.89 4.47 5.79
CA ILE A 138 -0.49 4.01 6.09
C ILE A 138 -0.54 3.24 7.42
N PHE A 139 0.39 2.32 7.67
CA PHE A 139 0.38 1.53 8.91
C PHE A 139 0.58 2.40 10.15
N LEU A 140 1.47 3.40 10.08
CA LEU A 140 1.65 4.40 11.13
C LEU A 140 0.42 5.29 11.33
N GLN A 141 -0.26 5.69 10.24
CA GLN A 141 -1.48 6.49 10.34
C GLN A 141 -2.62 5.73 11.03
N GLN A 142 -2.68 4.41 10.82
CA GLN A 142 -3.77 3.58 11.31
C GLN A 142 -3.47 2.89 12.66
N GLY A 143 -2.21 2.95 13.13
CA GLY A 143 -1.76 2.13 14.26
C GLY A 143 -1.93 0.63 13.98
N SER A 144 -1.51 0.18 12.79
CA SER A 144 -1.68 -1.20 12.32
C SER A 144 -0.34 -1.86 11.99
N ALA A 145 -0.39 -3.12 11.55
CA ALA A 145 0.80 -3.94 11.27
C ALA A 145 1.81 -4.09 12.43
N GLY A 146 1.37 -3.86 13.68
CA GLY A 146 2.23 -3.88 14.87
C GLY A 146 2.89 -2.55 15.21
N LEU A 147 2.54 -1.47 14.50
CA LEU A 147 2.94 -0.11 14.81
C LEU A 147 1.86 0.60 15.61
N HIS A 148 2.26 1.51 16.50
CA HIS A 148 1.33 2.44 17.14
C HIS A 148 0.99 3.58 16.19
N GLU A 149 -0.19 4.17 16.40
CA GLU A 149 -0.57 5.37 15.65
C GLU A 149 0.41 6.50 15.92
N ASP A 150 1.04 7.00 14.86
CA ASP A 150 1.97 8.14 14.89
C ASP A 150 1.79 8.96 13.61
N THR A 151 0.93 9.97 13.69
CA THR A 151 0.58 10.84 12.57
C THR A 151 1.79 11.64 12.06
N ASP A 152 2.67 12.08 12.95
CA ASP A 152 3.84 12.88 12.58
C ASP A 152 4.87 12.03 11.81
N MET A 153 5.11 10.80 12.28
CA MET A 153 5.98 9.86 11.57
C MET A 153 5.34 9.42 10.26
N SER A 154 4.03 9.16 10.23
CA SER A 154 3.28 8.86 9.02
C SER A 154 3.47 9.94 7.94
N LEU A 155 3.34 11.23 8.29
CA LEU A 155 3.58 12.33 7.36
C LEU A 155 5.01 12.36 6.81
N ARG A 156 6.01 12.02 7.62
CA ARG A 156 7.40 11.89 7.14
C ARG A 156 7.56 10.75 6.12
N TYR A 157 6.91 9.61 6.36
CA TYR A 157 6.93 8.48 5.42
C TYR A 157 6.18 8.80 4.12
N PHE A 158 5.03 9.46 4.19
CA PHE A 158 4.32 9.93 2.99
C PHE A 158 5.15 10.95 2.22
N ARG A 159 5.79 11.90 2.90
CA ARG A 159 6.69 12.85 2.23
C ARG A 159 7.85 12.13 1.55
N LYS A 160 8.49 11.18 2.22
CA LYS A 160 9.56 10.36 1.64
C LYS A 160 9.08 9.57 0.42
N ALA A 161 7.90 8.96 0.49
CA ALA A 161 7.30 8.25 -0.64
C ALA A 161 7.02 9.19 -1.83
N ALA A 162 6.54 10.41 -1.55
CA ALA A 162 6.28 11.41 -2.58
C ALA A 162 7.55 11.88 -3.29
N ASP A 163 8.60 12.16 -2.51
CA ASP A 163 9.91 12.55 -3.01
C ASP A 163 10.57 11.42 -3.84
N GLU A 164 10.32 10.14 -3.50
CA GLU A 164 10.81 8.98 -4.26
C GLU A 164 9.89 8.59 -5.45
N GLY A 165 8.81 9.33 -5.65
CA GLY A 165 8.00 9.28 -6.86
C GLY A 165 6.64 8.61 -6.75
N ASN A 166 6.22 8.13 -5.58
CA ASN A 166 4.92 7.48 -5.45
C ASN A 166 3.76 8.47 -5.69
N ALA A 167 2.96 8.21 -6.73
CA ALA A 167 1.90 9.12 -7.17
C ALA A 167 0.80 9.34 -6.12
N GLN A 168 0.42 8.30 -5.36
CA GLN A 168 -0.56 8.43 -4.27
C GLN A 168 -0.02 9.31 -3.13
N ALA A 169 1.26 9.15 -2.79
CA ALA A 169 1.91 9.96 -1.78
C ALA A 169 2.07 11.42 -2.24
N GLN A 170 2.43 11.67 -3.50
CA GLN A 170 2.48 13.01 -4.07
C GLN A 170 1.13 13.72 -3.98
N TYR A 171 0.05 13.05 -4.38
CA TYR A 171 -1.31 13.56 -4.21
C TYR A 171 -1.64 13.83 -2.73
N PHE A 172 -1.39 12.86 -1.85
CA PHE A 172 -1.70 12.99 -0.42
C PHE A 172 -0.96 14.15 0.24
N VAL A 173 0.35 14.29 -0.02
CA VAL A 173 1.15 15.39 0.53
C VAL A 173 0.71 16.73 -0.06
N GLY A 174 0.36 16.77 -1.36
CA GLY A 174 -0.24 17.94 -2.00
C GLY A 174 -1.51 18.41 -1.29
N GLU A 175 -2.42 17.49 -0.97
CA GLU A 175 -3.65 17.80 -0.22
C GLU A 175 -3.35 18.37 1.17
N LYS A 176 -2.33 17.83 1.85
CA LYS A 176 -1.93 18.34 3.17
C LYS A 176 -1.34 19.74 3.09
N LEU A 177 -0.57 20.05 2.04
CA LEU A 177 0.03 21.38 1.85
C LEU A 177 -1.01 22.43 1.43
N GLU A 178 -1.97 22.05 0.57
CA GLU A 178 -3.06 22.93 0.17
C GLU A 178 -3.95 23.32 1.36
N ALA A 179 -4.30 22.35 2.22
CA ALA A 179 -5.19 22.59 3.36
C ALA A 179 -4.65 23.57 4.41
N ILE A 180 -3.33 23.76 4.48
CA ILE A 180 -2.68 24.68 5.43
C ILE A 180 -2.27 26.01 4.79
N ASP A 181 -2.50 26.20 3.48
CA ASP A 181 -2.19 27.40 2.70
C ASP A 181 -0.75 27.91 2.88
N VAL A 182 0.20 26.99 3.11
CA VAL A 182 1.59 27.36 3.40
C VAL A 182 2.39 27.57 2.10
N VAL A 183 2.14 26.79 1.04
CA VAL A 183 2.74 26.98 -0.31
C VAL A 183 1.86 26.34 -1.40
N PRO A 184 0.86 27.05 -1.96
CA PRO A 184 -0.04 26.46 -2.96
C PRO A 184 0.72 25.96 -4.20
N GLU A 185 1.81 26.61 -4.61
CA GLU A 185 2.58 26.23 -5.80
C GLU A 185 3.19 24.82 -5.70
N ILE A 186 3.65 24.41 -4.51
CA ILE A 186 4.25 23.09 -4.29
C ILE A 186 3.17 22.00 -4.35
N ALA A 187 2.00 22.25 -3.76
CA ALA A 187 0.87 21.31 -3.86
C ALA A 187 0.49 21.07 -5.34
N ILE A 188 0.46 22.13 -6.14
CA ILE A 188 0.17 22.04 -7.59
C ILE A 188 1.25 21.28 -8.36
N GLN A 189 2.53 21.46 -8.01
CA GLN A 189 3.61 20.66 -8.60
C GLN A 189 3.45 19.17 -8.29
N MET A 190 3.08 18.83 -7.05
CA MET A 190 2.82 17.44 -6.66
C MET A 190 1.61 16.86 -7.35
N TYR A 191 0.51 17.61 -7.47
CA TYR A 191 -0.68 17.16 -8.21
C TYR A 191 -0.35 16.91 -9.68
N ARG A 192 0.42 17.78 -10.32
CA ARG A 192 0.89 17.59 -11.70
C ARG A 192 1.73 16.32 -11.83
N CYS A 193 2.71 16.14 -10.95
CA CYS A 193 3.57 14.96 -10.98
C CYS A 193 2.79 13.65 -10.79
N ALA A 194 1.80 13.64 -9.88
CA ALA A 194 0.93 12.49 -9.67
C ALA A 194 0.00 12.24 -10.87
N ALA A 195 -0.56 13.29 -11.47
CA ALA A 195 -1.43 13.22 -12.64
C ALA A 195 -0.69 12.63 -13.86
N GLU A 196 0.55 13.04 -14.10
CA GLU A 196 1.42 12.52 -15.17
C GLU A 196 1.68 11.01 -15.02
N GLN A 197 1.65 10.49 -13.79
CA GLN A 197 1.77 9.06 -13.49
C GLN A 197 0.43 8.30 -13.53
N GLY A 198 -0.65 8.96 -13.96
CA GLY A 198 -1.97 8.35 -14.07
C GLY A 198 -2.80 8.38 -12.78
N HIS A 199 -2.54 9.31 -11.86
CA HIS A 199 -3.39 9.49 -10.67
C HIS A 199 -4.59 10.40 -11.00
N GLY A 200 -5.74 9.80 -11.34
CA GLY A 200 -6.95 10.50 -11.80
C GLY A 200 -7.44 11.63 -10.90
N ARG A 201 -7.55 11.38 -9.59
CA ARG A 201 -7.94 12.44 -8.62
C ARG A 201 -6.97 13.62 -8.60
N ALA A 202 -5.67 13.38 -8.82
CA ALA A 202 -4.70 14.47 -8.85
C ALA A 202 -4.87 15.32 -10.12
N ALA A 203 -5.20 14.67 -11.24
CA ALA A 203 -5.48 15.33 -12.50
C ALA A 203 -6.73 16.23 -12.43
N VAL A 204 -7.83 15.74 -11.82
CA VAL A 204 -9.05 16.54 -11.59
C VAL A 204 -8.75 17.74 -10.68
N THR A 205 -8.10 17.51 -9.54
CA THR A 205 -7.76 18.58 -8.60
C THR A 205 -6.90 19.65 -9.27
N LEU A 206 -5.90 19.23 -10.06
CA LEU A 206 -5.07 20.14 -10.85
C LEU A 206 -5.91 20.93 -11.88
N GLY A 207 -6.79 20.26 -12.62
CA GLY A 207 -7.65 20.90 -13.62
C GLY A 207 -8.58 21.95 -13.01
N ILE A 208 -9.23 21.63 -11.89
CA ILE A 208 -10.10 22.56 -11.16
C ILE A 208 -9.31 23.77 -10.66
N TYR A 209 -8.13 23.54 -10.07
CA TYR A 209 -7.27 24.64 -9.60
C TYR A 209 -6.87 25.58 -10.74
N LEU A 210 -6.37 25.04 -11.85
CA LEU A 210 -5.94 25.82 -13.02
C LEU A 210 -7.10 26.59 -13.62
N LYS A 211 -8.29 25.99 -13.68
CA LYS A 211 -9.53 26.66 -14.08
C LYS A 211 -9.80 27.88 -13.20
N HIS A 212 -9.76 27.73 -11.88
CA HIS A 212 -10.03 28.84 -10.95
C HIS A 212 -9.01 29.97 -11.07
N LYS A 213 -7.78 29.69 -11.51
CA LYS A 213 -6.75 30.69 -11.84
C LYS A 213 -6.92 31.32 -13.23
N GLY A 214 -7.91 30.91 -14.01
CA GLY A 214 -8.12 31.38 -15.39
C GLY A 214 -7.15 30.76 -16.41
N LEU A 215 -6.40 29.72 -16.01
CA LEU A 215 -5.43 29.02 -16.87
C LEU A 215 -6.13 27.89 -17.64
N HIS A 216 -7.15 28.24 -18.43
CA HIS A 216 -8.10 27.26 -18.96
C HIS A 216 -7.46 26.19 -19.87
N GLN A 217 -6.48 26.57 -20.70
CA GLN A 217 -5.80 25.61 -21.58
C GLN A 217 -5.06 24.53 -20.77
N GLN A 218 -4.34 24.94 -19.71
CA GLN A 218 -3.65 24.00 -18.84
C GLN A 218 -4.65 23.15 -18.03
N ALA A 219 -5.81 23.70 -17.68
CA ALA A 219 -6.88 22.94 -17.02
C ALA A 219 -7.39 21.80 -17.93
N ILE A 220 -7.59 22.07 -19.22
CA ILE A 220 -7.99 21.07 -20.21
C ILE A 220 -6.92 19.99 -20.37
N GLU A 221 -5.64 20.35 -20.41
CA GLU A 221 -4.53 19.38 -20.43
C GLU A 221 -4.52 18.50 -19.18
N ALA A 222 -4.77 19.08 -18.00
CA ALA A 222 -4.88 18.32 -16.75
C ALA A 222 -6.08 17.37 -16.76
N PHE A 223 -7.26 17.80 -17.21
CA PHE A 223 -8.40 16.90 -17.37
C PHE A 223 -8.12 15.80 -18.40
N GLN A 224 -7.37 16.09 -19.47
CA GLN A 224 -6.98 15.07 -20.45
C GLN A 224 -6.11 13.98 -19.79
N LEU A 225 -5.17 14.35 -18.92
CA LEU A 225 -4.41 13.38 -18.10
C LEU A 225 -5.33 12.55 -17.19
N GLY A 226 -6.39 13.17 -16.65
CA GLY A 226 -7.40 12.47 -15.87
C GLY A 226 -8.17 11.42 -16.70
N VAL A 227 -8.52 11.73 -17.94
CA VAL A 227 -9.14 10.76 -18.87
C VAL A 227 -8.16 9.62 -19.19
N VAL A 228 -6.87 9.90 -19.40
CA VAL A 228 -5.83 8.84 -19.53
C VAL A 228 -5.86 7.89 -18.34
N ALA A 229 -5.94 8.46 -17.13
CA ALA A 229 -6.03 7.73 -15.87
C ALA A 229 -7.39 7.01 -15.66
N GLY A 230 -8.35 7.20 -16.56
CA GLY A 230 -9.70 6.63 -16.50
C GLY A 230 -10.61 7.29 -15.46
N ASP A 231 -10.32 8.53 -15.07
CA ASP A 231 -11.17 9.33 -14.20
C ASP A 231 -12.38 9.87 -14.97
N GLU A 232 -13.57 9.45 -14.57
CA GLU A 232 -14.80 9.84 -15.25
C GLU A 232 -15.09 11.34 -15.10
N ALA A 233 -14.81 11.93 -13.93
CA ALA A 233 -15.09 13.34 -13.70
C ALA A 233 -14.31 14.23 -14.68
N SER A 234 -13.07 13.87 -14.99
CA SER A 234 -12.25 14.55 -15.99
C SER A 234 -12.87 14.51 -17.39
N SER A 235 -13.45 13.38 -17.77
CA SER A 235 -14.17 13.25 -19.05
C SER A 235 -15.41 14.15 -19.09
N GLY A 236 -16.17 14.22 -17.99
CA GLY A 236 -17.31 15.13 -17.86
C GLY A 236 -16.91 16.61 -17.90
N TRP A 237 -15.79 16.97 -17.27
CA TRP A 237 -15.25 18.33 -17.36
C TRP A 237 -14.91 18.73 -18.80
N LEU A 238 -14.34 17.81 -19.58
CA LEU A 238 -14.00 18.04 -20.98
C LEU A 238 -15.23 18.06 -21.88
N GLU A 239 -16.23 17.20 -21.64
CA GLU A 239 -17.53 17.28 -22.31
C GLU A 239 -18.10 18.71 -22.19
N GLU A 240 -18.28 19.19 -20.97
CA GLU A 240 -18.88 20.50 -20.70
C GLU A 240 -18.01 21.66 -21.24
N ALA A 241 -16.68 21.49 -21.26
CA ALA A 241 -15.78 22.46 -21.87
C ALA A 241 -16.12 22.72 -23.35
N PHE A 242 -16.44 21.66 -24.10
CA PHE A 242 -16.68 21.72 -25.55
C PHE A 242 -18.14 21.95 -25.96
N ARG A 243 -19.09 21.91 -25.01
CA ARG A 243 -20.46 22.44 -25.21
C ARG A 243 -20.54 23.99 -25.15
N ALA A 244 -19.40 24.66 -24.96
CA ALA A 244 -19.22 26.12 -25.05
C ALA A 244 -20.16 26.97 -24.16
N HIS A 245 -19.95 26.85 -22.86
CA HIS A 245 -20.63 27.66 -21.86
C HIS A 245 -20.29 29.16 -21.98
N PRO A 246 -21.25 30.07 -21.69
CA PRO A 246 -20.96 31.50 -21.63
C PRO A 246 -20.02 31.82 -20.47
N ILE A 247 -19.26 32.93 -20.55
CA ILE A 247 -18.34 33.37 -19.48
C ILE A 247 -19.04 33.60 -18.12
N THR A 248 -20.35 33.80 -18.13
CA THR A 248 -21.18 33.90 -16.92
C THR A 248 -21.33 32.58 -16.17
N ASP A 249 -21.15 31.45 -16.86
CA ASP A 249 -21.10 30.13 -16.27
C ASP A 249 -19.74 29.89 -15.61
N LYS A 250 -19.64 30.28 -14.34
CA LYS A 250 -18.42 30.09 -13.56
C LYS A 250 -18.11 28.61 -13.29
N LEU A 251 -19.09 27.71 -13.48
CA LEU A 251 -18.90 26.30 -13.19
C LEU A 251 -18.12 25.63 -14.32
N TYR A 252 -18.53 25.78 -15.58
CA TYR A 252 -17.97 25.03 -16.71
C TYR A 252 -17.15 25.86 -17.72
N TYR A 253 -17.14 27.20 -17.62
CA TYR A 253 -16.39 28.01 -18.56
C TYR A 253 -14.87 27.70 -18.55
N LEU A 254 -14.37 27.29 -19.71
CA LEU A 254 -12.95 26.99 -19.99
C LEU A 254 -12.45 27.63 -21.30
N GLY A 255 -13.19 28.61 -21.83
CA GLY A 255 -12.76 29.40 -22.98
C GLY A 255 -12.57 28.64 -24.30
N GLN A 256 -13.20 27.47 -24.46
CA GLN A 256 -13.20 26.72 -25.71
C GLN A 256 -14.33 27.17 -26.64
N GLN A 257 -14.13 26.95 -27.94
CA GLN A 257 -15.20 27.06 -28.92
C GLN A 257 -16.08 25.82 -28.88
N GLU A 258 -17.32 25.97 -29.34
CA GLU A 258 -18.25 24.85 -29.42
C GLU A 258 -17.72 23.80 -30.40
N ASP A 259 -17.59 22.57 -29.89
CA ASP A 259 -17.19 21.39 -30.65
C ASP A 259 -18.07 20.23 -30.16
N LEU A 260 -19.30 20.18 -30.66
CA LEU A 260 -20.29 19.19 -30.25
C LEU A 260 -19.82 17.76 -30.56
N GLU A 261 -19.12 17.54 -31.67
CA GLU A 261 -18.60 16.21 -32.00
C GLU A 261 -17.62 15.75 -30.91
N ARG A 262 -16.71 16.61 -30.48
CA ARG A 262 -15.77 16.31 -29.39
C ARG A 262 -16.48 16.13 -28.04
N ALA A 263 -17.47 16.97 -27.73
CA ALA A 263 -18.24 16.85 -26.50
C ALA A 263 -18.94 15.48 -26.40
N GLU A 264 -19.64 15.05 -27.45
CA GLU A 264 -20.35 13.76 -27.51
C GLU A 264 -19.37 12.56 -27.41
N ARG A 265 -18.15 12.70 -27.92
CA ARG A 265 -17.10 11.69 -27.74
C ARG A 265 -16.64 11.60 -26.28
N TYR A 266 -16.42 12.73 -25.60
CA TYR A 266 -16.13 12.74 -24.16
C TYR A 266 -17.30 12.22 -23.32
N GLU A 267 -18.55 12.51 -23.68
CA GLU A 267 -19.73 11.94 -23.01
C GLU A 267 -19.75 10.42 -23.15
N THR A 268 -19.45 9.91 -24.35
CA THR A 268 -19.36 8.46 -24.59
C THR A 268 -18.29 7.80 -23.73
N ILE A 269 -17.10 8.42 -23.65
CA ILE A 269 -16.00 7.95 -22.79
C ILE A 269 -16.42 8.01 -21.32
N TRP A 270 -16.98 9.14 -20.87
CA TRP A 270 -17.49 9.32 -19.51
C TRP A 270 -18.43 8.18 -19.12
N ARG A 271 -19.41 7.85 -19.97
CA ARG A 271 -20.36 6.78 -19.74
C ARG A 271 -19.69 5.42 -19.62
N ILE A 272 -18.68 5.13 -20.44
CA ILE A 272 -17.90 3.90 -20.34
C ILE A 272 -17.14 3.86 -19.01
N LEU A 273 -16.41 4.93 -18.68
CA LEU A 273 -15.63 5.02 -17.43
C LEU A 273 -16.53 4.88 -16.20
N ALA A 274 -17.65 5.58 -16.15
CA ALA A 274 -18.62 5.50 -15.05
C ALA A 274 -19.20 4.08 -14.88
N ASN A 275 -19.62 3.44 -15.98
CA ASN A 275 -20.17 2.08 -15.96
C ASN A 275 -19.16 1.02 -15.48
N TYR A 276 -17.87 1.28 -15.69
CA TYR A 276 -16.78 0.36 -15.34
C TYR A 276 -15.87 0.90 -14.22
N SER A 277 -16.28 1.93 -13.47
CA SER A 277 -15.47 2.57 -12.42
C SER A 277 -14.92 1.56 -11.39
N TYR A 278 -15.72 0.57 -11.02
CA TYR A 278 -15.31 -0.54 -10.12
C TYR A 278 -14.11 -1.36 -10.62
N ALA A 279 -13.76 -1.24 -11.90
CA ALA A 279 -12.71 -1.97 -12.57
C ALA A 279 -11.44 -1.16 -12.82
N ASN A 280 -11.42 0.12 -12.43
CA ASN A 280 -10.31 1.05 -12.63
C ASN A 280 -9.84 1.08 -14.11
N PRO A 281 -10.70 1.56 -15.03
CA PRO A 281 -10.35 1.70 -16.44
C PRO A 281 -9.19 2.66 -16.67
N THR A 282 -8.57 2.57 -17.84
CA THR A 282 -7.55 3.51 -18.32
C THR A 282 -7.79 3.78 -19.80
N VAL A 283 -7.44 4.97 -20.28
CA VAL A 283 -7.63 5.38 -21.69
C VAL A 283 -6.31 5.93 -22.25
N THR A 284 -5.32 5.06 -22.38
CA THR A 284 -3.96 5.45 -22.80
C THR A 284 -3.90 6.01 -24.22
N GLU A 285 -4.86 5.62 -25.05
CA GLU A 285 -5.04 6.02 -26.44
C GLU A 285 -5.81 7.34 -26.62
N ILE A 286 -6.15 8.06 -25.54
CA ILE A 286 -7.03 9.25 -25.64
C ILE A 286 -6.53 10.31 -26.63
N ASN A 287 -5.22 10.53 -26.72
CA ASN A 287 -4.65 11.51 -27.66
C ASN A 287 -4.64 11.01 -29.11
N GLU A 288 -4.82 9.71 -29.33
CA GLU A 288 -4.96 9.10 -30.66
C GLU A 288 -6.41 9.14 -31.14
N ILE A 289 -7.38 9.01 -30.23
CA ILE A 289 -8.82 9.03 -30.57
C ILE A 289 -9.46 10.43 -30.43
N LEU A 290 -8.91 11.27 -29.57
CA LEU A 290 -9.47 12.56 -29.16
C LEU A 290 -8.39 13.61 -28.79
N PRO A 291 -7.48 13.96 -29.73
CA PRO A 291 -6.41 14.94 -29.48
C PRO A 291 -6.98 16.33 -29.23
N LEU A 292 -6.49 17.05 -28.23
CA LEU A 292 -6.93 18.42 -27.89
C LEU A 292 -6.80 19.41 -29.08
N PRO A 293 -7.64 20.47 -29.15
CA PRO A 293 -7.49 21.50 -30.18
C PRO A 293 -6.09 22.12 -30.16
N PRO A 294 -5.55 22.55 -31.33
CA PRO A 294 -6.22 22.71 -32.61
C PRO A 294 -6.24 21.45 -33.51
N ALA A 295 -5.85 20.27 -33.00
CA ALA A 295 -5.83 19.05 -33.79
C ALA A 295 -7.25 18.66 -34.26
N LYS A 296 -7.35 18.22 -35.52
CA LYS A 296 -8.60 17.69 -36.08
C LYS A 296 -8.91 16.32 -35.46
N LEU A 297 -10.19 16.05 -35.27
CA LEU A 297 -10.63 14.76 -34.75
C LEU A 297 -10.37 13.65 -35.78
N PRO A 298 -9.71 12.55 -35.38
CA PRO A 298 -9.56 11.37 -36.22
C PRO A 298 -10.86 10.56 -36.25
N GLU A 299 -10.95 9.61 -37.18
CA GLU A 299 -12.03 8.62 -37.18
C GLU A 299 -11.98 7.78 -35.90
N TRP A 300 -13.13 7.55 -35.27
CA TRP A 300 -13.23 6.75 -34.05
C TRP A 300 -14.55 5.96 -34.06
N ASP A 301 -14.46 4.67 -33.76
CA ASP A 301 -15.59 3.74 -33.82
C ASP A 301 -16.40 3.69 -32.50
N GLY A 302 -16.09 4.56 -31.54
CA GLY A 302 -16.76 4.64 -30.24
C GLY A 302 -16.28 3.61 -29.21
N LYS A 303 -15.22 2.84 -29.51
CA LYS A 303 -14.69 1.82 -28.59
C LYS A 303 -13.37 2.24 -27.96
N LEU A 304 -13.11 1.68 -26.77
CA LEU A 304 -11.86 1.84 -26.04
C LEU A 304 -11.11 0.51 -26.01
N GLN A 305 -9.81 0.55 -26.25
CA GLN A 305 -8.93 -0.63 -26.25
C GLN A 305 -9.01 -1.36 -24.91
N TRP A 306 -9.07 -0.60 -23.80
CA TRP A 306 -9.24 -1.17 -22.47
C TRP A 306 -10.55 -1.97 -22.34
N LEU A 307 -11.66 -1.48 -22.89
CA LEU A 307 -12.96 -2.14 -22.81
C LEU A 307 -12.96 -3.43 -23.65
N GLU A 308 -12.39 -3.37 -24.86
CA GLU A 308 -12.26 -4.55 -25.72
C GLU A 308 -11.39 -5.63 -25.06
N ALA A 309 -10.21 -5.26 -24.54
CA ALA A 309 -9.34 -6.17 -23.80
C ALA A 309 -10.01 -6.72 -22.53
N ARG A 310 -10.83 -5.88 -21.86
CA ARG A 310 -11.60 -6.31 -20.69
C ARG A 310 -12.60 -7.39 -21.07
N LEU A 311 -13.41 -7.17 -22.11
CA LEU A 311 -14.47 -8.08 -22.57
C LEU A 311 -13.90 -9.37 -23.17
N ALA A 312 -12.81 -9.29 -23.94
CA ALA A 312 -12.17 -10.46 -24.52
C ALA A 312 -11.64 -11.42 -23.45
N ASN A 313 -11.15 -10.87 -22.33
CA ASN A 313 -10.69 -11.62 -21.15
C ASN A 313 -9.81 -12.85 -21.45
N VAL A 314 -8.94 -12.73 -22.45
CA VAL A 314 -8.09 -13.81 -22.92
C VAL A 314 -7.17 -14.28 -21.77
N PRO A 315 -7.17 -15.58 -21.43
CA PRO A 315 -6.32 -16.10 -20.36
C PRO A 315 -4.84 -16.05 -20.78
N PRO A 316 -3.93 -15.56 -19.92
CA PRO A 316 -2.49 -15.70 -20.14
C PRO A 316 -2.06 -17.16 -19.95
N GLN A 317 -0.78 -17.43 -20.18
CA GLN A 317 -0.21 -18.74 -19.91
C GLN A 317 -0.44 -19.13 -18.43
N LYS A 318 -1.09 -20.27 -18.21
CA LYS A 318 -1.24 -20.83 -16.86
C LYS A 318 0.11 -21.38 -16.38
N PRO A 319 0.61 -20.98 -15.20
CA PRO A 319 1.82 -21.55 -14.62
C PRO A 319 1.64 -23.05 -14.38
N SER A 320 2.67 -23.84 -14.69
CA SER A 320 2.65 -25.27 -14.41
C SER A 320 2.87 -25.52 -12.91
N GLU A 321 2.26 -26.58 -12.36
CA GLU A 321 2.52 -26.95 -10.95
C GLU A 321 3.99 -27.35 -10.71
N ALA A 322 4.71 -27.76 -11.75
CA ALA A 322 6.15 -27.99 -11.69
C ALA A 322 6.91 -26.66 -11.46
N LEU A 323 6.60 -25.62 -12.23
CA LEU A 323 7.19 -24.29 -12.06
C LEU A 323 6.88 -23.71 -10.68
N ILE A 324 5.63 -23.81 -10.23
CA ILE A 324 5.22 -23.31 -8.91
C ILE A 324 6.01 -24.01 -7.79
N ARG A 325 6.17 -25.33 -7.90
CA ARG A 325 6.93 -26.13 -6.94
C ARG A 325 8.40 -25.74 -6.92
N GLU A 326 9.03 -25.63 -8.09
CA GLU A 326 10.43 -25.21 -8.24
C GLU A 326 10.67 -23.85 -7.58
N LEU A 327 9.85 -22.85 -7.92
CA LEU A 327 9.96 -21.51 -7.36
C LEU A 327 9.71 -21.50 -5.85
N ALA A 328 8.71 -22.22 -5.36
CA ALA A 328 8.43 -22.31 -3.94
C ALA A 328 9.59 -22.95 -3.16
N GLU A 329 10.09 -24.10 -3.62
CA GLU A 329 11.21 -24.82 -2.99
C GLU A 329 12.49 -23.98 -2.96
N ALA A 330 12.80 -23.25 -4.04
CA ALA A 330 13.95 -22.37 -4.13
C ALA A 330 13.97 -21.24 -3.07
N LYS A 331 12.81 -20.90 -2.50
CA LYS A 331 12.65 -19.87 -1.45
C LYS A 331 12.21 -20.46 -0.11
N GLY A 332 12.16 -21.79 0.02
CA GLY A 332 11.70 -22.47 1.22
C GLY A 332 10.22 -22.22 1.53
N LEU A 333 9.37 -22.07 0.51
CA LEU A 333 7.93 -21.86 0.64
C LEU A 333 7.16 -23.16 0.46
N GLU A 334 5.97 -23.27 1.06
CA GLU A 334 5.03 -24.36 0.77
C GLU A 334 4.42 -24.20 -0.64
N PRO A 335 4.57 -25.15 -1.58
CA PRO A 335 4.02 -25.02 -2.93
C PRO A 335 2.50 -24.84 -3.00
N ALA A 336 1.77 -25.39 -2.00
CA ALA A 336 0.32 -25.35 -1.95
C ALA A 336 -0.25 -24.01 -1.46
N THR A 337 0.53 -23.20 -0.72
CA THR A 337 0.03 -21.97 -0.09
C THR A 337 0.90 -20.76 -0.37
N GLY A 338 2.13 -20.95 -0.84
CA GLY A 338 3.16 -19.92 -0.95
C GLY A 338 3.65 -19.40 0.41
N LYS A 339 3.25 -20.02 1.54
CA LYS A 339 3.65 -19.57 2.87
C LYS A 339 5.08 -20.01 3.18
N PRO A 340 5.89 -19.17 3.85
CA PRO A 340 7.24 -19.54 4.25
C PRO A 340 7.26 -20.73 5.20
N THR A 341 8.16 -21.68 4.96
CA THR A 341 8.50 -22.74 5.92
C THR A 341 9.63 -22.26 6.85
N PRO A 342 9.91 -22.92 7.99
CA PRO A 342 10.98 -22.52 8.91
C PRO A 342 12.40 -22.43 8.31
N SER A 343 12.65 -23.02 7.13
CA SER A 343 13.93 -22.89 6.42
C SER A 343 14.01 -21.63 5.56
N SER A 344 12.89 -20.95 5.31
CA SER A 344 12.84 -19.76 4.48
C SER A 344 13.36 -18.53 5.23
N PRO A 345 14.15 -17.66 4.59
CA PRO A 345 14.45 -16.32 5.11
C PRO A 345 13.21 -15.44 5.30
N ALA A 346 12.10 -15.79 4.65
CA ALA A 346 10.82 -15.10 4.79
C ALA A 346 10.02 -15.53 6.03
N TYR A 347 10.47 -16.56 6.75
CA TYR A 347 9.76 -17.10 7.89
C TYR A 347 9.85 -16.18 9.10
N ILE A 348 8.68 -15.80 9.62
CA ILE A 348 8.57 -14.92 10.79
C ILE A 348 8.13 -15.77 11.97
N ARG A 349 8.96 -15.79 13.02
CA ARG A 349 8.62 -16.50 14.25
C ARG A 349 7.48 -15.80 14.98
N ALA A 350 6.63 -16.60 15.62
CA ALA A 350 5.60 -16.08 16.51
C ALA A 350 6.23 -15.25 17.63
N ALA A 351 5.66 -14.07 17.89
CA ALA A 351 6.08 -13.22 18.99
C ALA A 351 5.74 -13.86 20.35
N ALA A 352 6.52 -13.53 21.38
CA ALA A 352 6.23 -13.94 22.74
C ALA A 352 5.18 -13.01 23.39
N PRO A 353 4.30 -13.52 24.28
CA PRO A 353 4.16 -14.92 24.68
C PRO A 353 3.47 -15.75 23.58
N SER A 354 4.10 -16.85 23.17
CA SER A 354 3.58 -17.72 22.12
C SER A 354 2.64 -18.77 22.72
N LEU A 355 1.60 -19.14 21.98
CA LEU A 355 0.64 -20.14 22.38
C LEU A 355 1.35 -21.49 22.63
N SER A 356 1.08 -22.14 23.76
CA SER A 356 1.65 -23.44 24.11
C SER A 356 0.56 -24.47 24.38
N CYS A 357 0.75 -25.71 23.92
CA CYS A 357 -0.17 -26.83 24.11
C CYS A 357 0.62 -28.11 24.42
N GLN A 358 0.07 -28.98 25.26
CA GLN A 358 0.74 -30.23 25.65
C GLN A 358 0.46 -31.35 24.66
N SER A 359 1.38 -32.32 24.54
CA SER A 359 1.11 -33.59 23.85
C SER A 359 -0.20 -34.23 24.31
N GLY A 360 -1.02 -34.66 23.36
CA GLY A 360 -2.35 -35.22 23.57
C GLY A 360 -3.49 -34.20 23.48
N GLN A 361 -3.19 -32.89 23.44
CA GLN A 361 -4.18 -31.86 23.18
C GLN A 361 -4.37 -31.63 21.67
N ALA A 362 -5.56 -31.18 21.28
CA ALA A 362 -5.84 -30.76 19.92
C ALA A 362 -5.17 -29.40 19.63
N CYS A 363 -4.54 -29.30 18.46
CA CYS A 363 -3.85 -28.10 18.02
C CYS A 363 -4.87 -26.95 17.83
N PRO A 364 -4.70 -25.81 18.52
CA PRO A 364 -5.70 -24.73 18.51
C PRO A 364 -5.73 -23.94 17.19
N ARG A 365 -4.62 -23.94 16.43
CA ARG A 365 -4.50 -23.25 15.14
C ARG A 365 -3.47 -23.91 14.23
N THR A 366 -3.75 -23.90 12.93
CA THR A 366 -2.78 -24.34 11.92
C THR A 366 -1.52 -23.48 11.96
N GLY A 367 -0.35 -24.12 11.88
CA GLY A 367 0.94 -23.43 11.85
C GLY A 367 2.10 -24.37 12.15
N TYR A 368 3.31 -23.81 12.24
CA TYR A 368 4.48 -24.54 12.71
C TYR A 368 4.59 -24.41 14.22
N TRP A 369 4.94 -25.51 14.87
CA TRP A 369 5.11 -25.62 16.32
C TRP A 369 6.45 -26.27 16.62
N ILE A 370 7.12 -25.78 17.65
CA ILE A 370 8.38 -26.31 18.15
C ILE A 370 8.14 -27.02 19.48
N ALA A 371 8.74 -28.20 19.66
CA ALA A 371 8.71 -28.87 20.95
C ALA A 371 9.66 -28.15 21.94
N ALA A 372 9.12 -27.72 23.07
CA ALA A 372 9.86 -26.99 24.10
C ALA A 372 11.06 -27.80 24.60
N GLY A 373 12.24 -27.17 24.64
CA GLY A 373 13.49 -27.84 25.01
C GLY A 373 14.12 -28.69 23.89
N TYR A 374 13.50 -28.76 22.72
CA TYR A 374 13.97 -29.55 21.58
C TYR A 374 14.07 -28.69 20.30
N THR A 375 14.80 -29.18 19.30
CA THR A 375 14.92 -28.53 17.98
C THR A 375 13.90 -29.05 16.96
N VAL A 376 12.90 -29.80 17.41
CA VAL A 376 11.90 -30.44 16.54
C VAL A 376 10.80 -29.44 16.21
N VAL A 377 10.76 -29.01 14.95
CA VAL A 377 9.68 -28.17 14.41
C VAL A 377 8.80 -29.00 13.50
N ARG A 378 7.48 -28.94 13.71
CA ARG A 378 6.49 -29.65 12.89
C ARG A 378 5.30 -28.74 12.59
N ARG A 379 4.71 -28.94 11.42
CA ARG A 379 3.46 -28.28 11.05
C ARG A 379 2.29 -29.11 11.55
N PHE A 380 1.31 -28.46 12.15
CA PHE A 380 0.07 -29.09 12.59
C PHE A 380 -1.12 -28.34 12.01
N GLU A 381 -2.18 -29.07 11.68
CA GLU A 381 -3.48 -28.50 11.34
C GLU A 381 -4.34 -28.24 12.58
N LYS A 382 -5.23 -27.26 12.52
CA LYS A 382 -6.18 -27.01 13.61
C LYS A 382 -7.02 -28.27 13.87
N GLY A 383 -7.05 -28.71 15.13
CA GLY A 383 -7.75 -29.92 15.58
C GLY A 383 -6.88 -31.18 15.59
N GLU A 384 -5.69 -31.16 14.98
CA GLU A 384 -4.76 -32.29 14.99
C GLU A 384 -4.22 -32.56 16.41
N ILE A 385 -4.15 -33.82 16.82
CA ILE A 385 -3.64 -34.18 18.15
C ILE A 385 -2.12 -34.07 18.17
N LEU A 386 -1.61 -33.23 19.08
CA LEU A 386 -0.18 -33.00 19.22
C LEU A 386 0.52 -34.26 19.77
N PRO A 387 1.55 -34.79 19.07
CA PRO A 387 2.16 -36.06 19.43
C PRO A 387 3.11 -35.94 20.61
N THR A 388 3.43 -37.08 21.22
CA THR A 388 4.59 -37.26 22.10
C THR A 388 5.87 -37.40 21.26
N LEU A 389 7.03 -37.18 21.87
CA LEU A 389 8.32 -37.36 21.20
C LEU A 389 9.09 -38.54 21.79
N ASN A 390 9.80 -39.26 20.92
CA ASN A 390 10.75 -40.29 21.34
C ASN A 390 12.09 -39.62 21.60
N VAL A 391 12.45 -39.49 22.88
CA VAL A 391 13.64 -38.79 23.34
C VAL A 391 14.74 -39.81 23.60
N ARG A 392 15.93 -39.58 23.02
CA ARG A 392 17.13 -40.38 23.27
C ARG A 392 17.89 -39.80 24.44
N ASN A 393 17.81 -40.47 25.59
CA ASN A 393 18.57 -40.10 26.78
C ASN A 393 19.89 -40.87 26.81
N ARG A 394 21.01 -40.13 26.81
CA ARG A 394 22.37 -40.69 26.96
C ARG A 394 22.80 -40.55 28.41
N GLN A 395 22.82 -41.66 29.13
CA GLN A 395 23.35 -41.70 30.49
C GLN A 395 24.82 -42.15 30.43
N SER A 396 25.73 -41.23 30.77
CA SER A 396 27.15 -41.58 30.82
C SER A 396 27.45 -42.41 32.07
N ARG A 397 28.25 -43.46 31.89
CA ARG A 397 28.57 -44.41 32.95
C ARG A 397 30.08 -44.52 33.09
N PHE A 398 30.60 -44.17 34.27
CA PHE A 398 32.04 -44.26 34.53
C PHE A 398 32.52 -45.72 34.39
N LEU A 399 33.57 -45.94 33.57
CA LEU A 399 34.14 -47.25 33.22
C LEU A 399 33.23 -48.20 32.42
N PHE A 400 32.07 -47.75 31.92
CA PHE A 400 31.18 -48.53 31.04
C PHE A 400 30.80 -47.76 29.79
N PRO A 401 30.40 -48.43 28.70
CA PRO A 401 29.78 -47.76 27.57
C PRO A 401 28.52 -47.00 28.02
N ASP A 402 28.30 -45.83 27.44
CA ASP A 402 27.11 -45.04 27.74
C ASP A 402 25.84 -45.83 27.47
N ARG A 403 24.84 -45.65 28.33
CA ARG A 403 23.52 -46.24 28.14
C ARG A 403 22.67 -45.25 27.34
N ILE A 404 22.14 -45.71 26.22
CA ILE A 404 21.19 -44.94 25.42
C ILE A 404 19.81 -45.56 25.64
N THR A 405 18.87 -44.83 26.23
CA THR A 405 17.46 -45.20 26.30
C THR A 405 16.64 -44.33 25.36
N VAL A 406 15.57 -44.90 24.79
CA VAL A 406 14.58 -44.15 24.01
C VAL A 406 13.28 -44.19 24.81
N GLU A 407 12.83 -43.04 25.29
CA GLU A 407 11.61 -42.92 26.08
C GLU A 407 10.61 -42.01 25.36
N THR A 408 9.33 -42.36 25.43
CA THR A 408 8.26 -41.54 24.86
C THR A 408 7.83 -40.52 25.90
N GLU A 409 8.17 -39.25 25.66
CA GLU A 409 7.90 -38.15 26.58
C GLU A 409 6.75 -37.27 26.08
N LYS A 410 5.93 -36.77 27.01
CA LYS A 410 5.00 -35.68 26.74
C LYS A 410 5.80 -34.38 26.69
N VAL A 411 5.62 -33.62 25.62
CA VAL A 411 6.31 -32.35 25.41
C VAL A 411 5.29 -31.23 25.30
N ASP A 412 5.71 -30.03 25.69
CA ASP A 412 4.96 -28.82 25.42
C ASP A 412 5.31 -28.34 24.00
N TRP A 413 4.32 -28.21 23.14
CA TRP A 413 4.45 -27.63 21.81
C TRP A 413 4.17 -26.14 21.89
N ILE A 414 5.10 -25.34 21.42
CA ILE A 414 5.02 -23.88 21.39
C ILE A 414 4.84 -23.43 19.94
N LEU A 415 3.88 -22.56 19.67
CA LEU A 415 3.67 -22.00 18.34
C LEU A 415 4.95 -21.31 17.87
N HIS A 416 5.49 -21.77 16.75
CA HIS A 416 6.73 -21.29 16.17
C HIS A 416 6.49 -20.18 15.15
N GLY A 417 5.39 -20.22 14.39
CA GLY A 417 5.02 -19.24 13.37
C GLY A 417 3.93 -19.72 12.44
#